data_AF-Q9XV49-F1
#
_entry.id   AF-Q9XV49-F1
#
_cell.length_a   1.000
_cell.length_b   1.000
_cell.length_c   1.000
_cell.angle_alpha   90.00
_cell.angle_beta   90.00
_cell.angle_gamma   90.00
#
_symmetry.space_group_name_H-M   'P 1'
#
loop_
_entity.id
_entity.type
_entity.pdbx_description
1 polymer ?
#
loop_
_entity_poly.entity_id
_entity_poly.type
_entity_poly.pdbx_seq_one_letter_code
_entity_poly.pdbx_strand_id
1 'polypeptide(L)'
;MTTNSSVDTRHNELKLEVEKLHSLEQKCLQGLANHEMNFQQNVTNKPESYEQQFAKTTRDAMVSTYSFLYLNNLKEEKTIELQGIEKRMQDLKKS
;
A
#
# COMPACT_ATOMS: atom_id res chain seq x y z
N MET A 1 -28.10 21.61 10.02
CA MET A 1 -27.88 20.16 10.24
C MET A 1 -26.90 19.53 9.22
N THR A 2 -26.12 20.30 8.46
CA THR A 2 -25.29 19.80 7.34
C THR A 2 -23.86 19.38 7.70
N THR A 3 -23.35 19.77 8.87
CA THR A 3 -21.94 19.54 9.25
C THR A 3 -21.64 18.10 9.61
N ASN A 4 -22.54 17.41 10.32
CA ASN A 4 -22.31 16.02 10.75
C ASN A 4 -22.22 15.07 9.56
N SER A 5 -23.13 15.19 8.58
CA SER A 5 -23.10 14.32 7.40
C SER A 5 -21.81 14.47 6.60
N SER A 6 -21.27 15.69 6.47
CA SER A 6 -20.01 15.91 5.75
C SER A 6 -18.80 15.29 6.45
N VAL A 7 -18.77 15.35 7.79
CA VAL A 7 -17.69 14.74 8.58
C VAL A 7 -17.80 13.21 8.53
N ASP A 8 -19.02 12.67 8.65
CA ASP A 8 -19.28 11.22 8.54
C ASP A 8 -18.90 10.68 7.15
N THR A 9 -19.25 11.39 6.07
CA THR A 9 -18.83 11.02 4.70
C THR A 9 -17.31 10.99 4.58
N ARG A 10 -16.62 12.04 5.03
CA ARG A 10 -15.15 12.11 4.94
C ARG A 10 -14.45 11.03 5.77
N HIS A 11 -14.98 10.71 6.96
CA HIS A 11 -14.48 9.62 7.80
C HIS A 11 -14.55 8.28 7.08
N ASN A 12 -15.70 7.97 6.48
CA ASN A 12 -15.90 6.72 5.72
C ASN A 12 -15.00 6.64 4.49
N GLU A 13 -14.86 7.73 3.73
CA GLU A 13 -13.95 7.80 2.58
C GLU A 13 -12.50 7.53 2.97
N LEU A 14 -12.01 8.16 4.05
CA LEU A 14 -10.64 7.93 4.54
C LEU A 14 -10.43 6.50 5.00
N LYS A 15 -11.41 5.91 5.68
CA LYS A 15 -11.33 4.51 6.11
C LYS A 15 -11.17 3.57 4.91
N LEU A 16 -11.99 3.77 3.86
CA LEU A 16 -11.90 3.00 2.62
C LEU A 16 -10.56 3.24 1.90
N GLU A 17 -10.06 4.47 1.92
CA GLU A 17 -8.75 4.81 1.33
C GLU A 17 -7.61 4.08 2.06
N VAL A 18 -7.61 4.06 3.39
CA VAL A 18 -6.63 3.32 4.21
C VAL A 18 -6.68 1.81 3.94
N GLU A 19 -7.88 1.23 3.88
CA GLU A 19 -8.07 -0.20 3.55
C GLU A 19 -7.55 -0.53 2.15
N LYS A 20 -7.82 0.33 1.16
CA LYS A 20 -7.29 0.20 -0.20
C LYS A 20 -5.76 0.27 -0.23
N LEU A 21 -5.16 1.24 0.47
CA LEU A 21 -3.71 1.38 0.56
C LEU A 21 -3.06 0.16 1.22
N HIS A 22 -3.68 -0.37 2.28
CA HIS A 22 -3.23 -1.60 2.91
C HIS A 22 -3.28 -2.81 1.95
N SER A 23 -4.34 -2.94 1.15
CA SER A 23 -4.41 -3.99 0.13
C SER A 23 -3.31 -3.88 -0.92
N LEU A 24 -2.99 -2.65 -1.37
CA LEU A 24 -1.90 -2.41 -2.33
C LEU A 24 -0.53 -2.71 -1.73
N GLU A 25 -0.30 -2.32 -0.47
CA GLU A 25 0.91 -2.65 0.28
C GLU A 25 1.14 -4.18 0.33
N GLN A 26 0.10 -4.96 0.62
CA GLN A 26 0.18 -6.43 0.62
C GLN A 26 0.54 -7.00 -0.76
N LYS A 27 0.04 -6.40 -1.84
CA LYS A 27 0.42 -6.81 -3.21
C LYS A 27 1.90 -6.55 -3.49
N CYS A 28 2.45 -5.44 -3.00
CA CYS A 28 3.89 -5.19 -3.12
C CYS A 28 4.72 -6.24 -2.36
N LEU A 29 4.31 -6.57 -1.12
CA LEU A 29 4.97 -7.61 -0.32
C LEU A 29 4.89 -8.99 -0.98
N GLN A 30 3.72 -9.35 -1.54
CA GLN A 30 3.55 -10.59 -2.29
C GLN A 30 4.44 -10.61 -3.54
N GLY A 31 4.54 -9.49 -4.26
CA GLY A 31 5.46 -9.34 -5.39
C GLY A 31 6.91 -9.61 -4.97
N LEU A 32 7.37 -8.98 -3.89
CA LEU A 32 8.72 -9.17 -3.33
C LEU A 32 9.01 -10.63 -2.97
N ALA A 33 8.08 -11.30 -2.30
CA ALA A 33 8.21 -12.71 -1.95
C ALA A 33 8.32 -13.61 -3.20
N ASN A 34 7.67 -13.23 -4.29
CA ASN A 34 7.61 -14.03 -5.52
C ASN A 34 8.78 -13.77 -6.48
N HIS A 35 9.45 -12.62 -6.42
CA HIS A 35 10.53 -12.27 -7.38
C HIS A 35 11.66 -13.30 -7.39
N GLU A 36 12.13 -13.72 -6.22
CA GLU A 36 13.19 -14.71 -6.11
C GLU A 36 12.75 -16.08 -6.61
N MET A 37 11.54 -16.53 -6.23
CA MET A 37 10.99 -17.79 -6.72
C MET A 37 10.86 -17.80 -8.24
N ASN A 38 10.34 -16.72 -8.82
CA ASN A 38 10.19 -16.56 -10.27
C ASN A 38 11.55 -16.53 -10.97
N PHE A 39 12.54 -15.88 -10.36
CA PHE A 39 13.92 -15.87 -10.86
C PHE A 39 14.48 -17.29 -10.95
N GLN A 40 14.45 -18.04 -9.84
CA GLN A 40 14.97 -19.40 -9.77
C GLN A 40 14.28 -20.33 -10.78
N GLN A 41 12.96 -20.23 -10.92
CA GLN A 41 12.21 -20.99 -11.93
C GLN A 41 12.63 -20.63 -13.36
N ASN A 42 12.80 -19.34 -13.66
CA ASN A 42 13.17 -18.89 -15.00
C ASN A 42 14.61 -19.30 -15.37
N VAL A 43 15.57 -19.16 -14.46
CA VAL A 43 16.97 -19.55 -14.75
C VAL A 43 17.16 -21.07 -14.80
N THR A 44 16.35 -21.83 -14.06
CA THR A 44 16.34 -23.30 -14.18
C THR A 44 15.85 -23.74 -15.56
N ASN A 45 14.82 -23.07 -16.10
CA ASN A 45 14.25 -23.41 -17.41
C ASN A 45 15.05 -22.84 -18.59
N LYS A 46 15.76 -21.71 -18.39
CA LYS A 46 16.49 -20.96 -19.41
C LYS A 46 17.79 -20.39 -18.86
N PRO A 47 18.79 -21.24 -18.55
CA PRO A 47 20.04 -20.80 -17.92
C PRO A 47 20.81 -19.79 -18.77
N GLU A 48 20.70 -19.84 -20.10
CA GLU A 48 21.29 -18.86 -21.03
C GLU A 48 20.73 -17.45 -20.87
N SER A 49 19.56 -17.30 -20.25
CA SER A 49 18.92 -16.02 -19.99
C SER A 49 19.26 -15.44 -18.61
N TYR A 50 20.19 -16.05 -17.87
CA TYR A 50 20.50 -15.70 -16.47
C TYR A 50 20.68 -14.20 -16.25
N GLU A 51 21.56 -13.53 -17.01
CA GLU A 51 21.84 -12.10 -16.83
C GLU A 51 20.60 -11.23 -17.06
N GLN A 52 19.79 -11.58 -18.07
CA GLN A 52 18.55 -10.88 -18.39
C GLN A 52 17.50 -11.08 -17.27
N GLN A 53 17.38 -12.31 -16.76
CA GLN A 53 16.46 -12.63 -15.66
C GLN A 53 16.90 -11.96 -14.37
N PHE A 54 18.20 -11.95 -14.07
CA PHE A 54 18.75 -11.29 -12.89
C PHE A 54 18.45 -9.79 -12.92
N ALA A 55 18.79 -9.11 -14.02
CA ALA A 55 18.52 -7.69 -14.18
C ALA A 55 17.01 -7.35 -14.08
N LYS A 56 16.15 -8.20 -14.65
CA LYS A 56 14.70 -8.07 -14.54
C LYS A 56 14.23 -8.22 -13.09
N THR A 57 14.65 -9.28 -12.41
CA THR A 57 14.28 -9.54 -11.01
C THR A 57 14.74 -8.43 -10.09
N THR A 58 15.98 -7.94 -10.25
CA THR A 58 16.49 -6.79 -9.47
C THR A 58 15.63 -5.55 -9.70
N ARG A 59 15.28 -5.24 -10.96
CA ARG A 59 14.41 -4.11 -11.29
C ARG A 59 13.02 -4.26 -10.68
N ASP A 60 12.40 -5.43 -10.84
CA ASP A 60 11.05 -5.71 -10.33
C ASP A 60 11.01 -5.62 -8.79
N ALA A 61 12.06 -6.11 -8.12
CA ALA A 61 12.23 -5.99 -6.67
C ALA A 61 12.41 -4.54 -6.22
N MET A 62 13.22 -3.75 -6.93
CA MET A 62 13.39 -2.32 -6.65
C MET A 62 12.06 -1.57 -6.79
N VAL A 63 11.34 -1.75 -7.90
CA VAL A 63 10.03 -1.12 -8.14
C VAL A 63 9.04 -1.49 -7.04
N SER A 64 8.98 -2.76 -6.66
CA SER A 64 8.08 -3.23 -5.60
C SER A 64 8.43 -2.63 -4.25
N THR A 65 9.72 -2.48 -3.94
CA THR A 65 10.22 -1.86 -2.70
C THR A 65 9.86 -0.37 -2.63
N TYR A 66 10.16 0.39 -3.69
CA TYR A 66 9.81 1.82 -3.73
C TYR A 66 8.31 2.05 -3.69
N SER A 67 7.54 1.21 -4.40
CA SER A 67 6.07 1.26 -4.37
C SER A 67 5.53 0.94 -2.98
N PHE A 68 6.07 -0.07 -2.30
CA PHE A 68 5.73 -0.40 -0.91
C PHE A 68 5.99 0.79 0.02
N LEU A 69 7.18 1.39 -0.03
CA LEU A 69 7.53 2.53 0.82
C LEU A 69 6.62 3.73 0.57
N TYR A 70 6.35 4.04 -0.69
CA TYR A 70 5.41 5.10 -1.06
C TYR A 70 3.99 4.84 -0.52
N LEU A 71 3.46 3.63 -0.72
CA LEU A 71 2.14 3.25 -0.25
C LEU A 71 2.07 3.24 1.28
N ASN A 72 3.13 2.82 1.96
CA ASN A 72 3.21 2.80 3.42
C ASN A 72 3.18 4.23 3.99
N ASN A 73 3.99 5.14 3.45
CA ASN A 73 3.98 6.55 3.85
C ASN A 73 2.61 7.20 3.60
N LEU A 74 2.03 6.99 2.41
CA LEU A 74 0.71 7.52 2.09
C LEU A 74 -0.38 6.95 3.02
N LYS A 75 -0.30 5.66 3.36
CA LYS A 75 -1.23 5.03 4.32
C LYS A 75 -1.09 5.64 5.71
N GLU A 76 0.13 5.93 6.16
CA GLU A 76 0.37 6.59 7.45
C GLU A 76 -0.23 7.99 7.47
N GLU A 77 0.00 8.81 6.44
CA GLU A 77 -0.61 10.14 6.30
C GLU A 77 -2.14 10.08 6.40
N LYS A 78 -2.77 9.13 5.71
CA LYS A 78 -4.23 8.94 5.73
C LYS A 78 -4.74 8.42 7.06
N THR A 79 -3.95 7.60 7.75
CA THR A 79 -4.28 7.12 9.10
C THR A 79 -4.25 8.27 10.10
N ILE A 80 -3.26 9.16 10.02
CA ILE A 80 -3.18 10.37 10.84
C ILE A 80 -4.37 11.30 10.54
N GLU A 81 -4.73 11.49 9.27
CA GLU A 81 -5.91 12.28 8.89
C GLU A 81 -7.19 11.69 9.48
N LEU A 82 -7.37 10.37 9.37
CA LEU A 82 -8.51 9.64 9.92
C LEU A 82 -8.63 9.83 11.43
N GLN A 83 -7.53 9.66 12.18
CA GLN A 83 -7.48 9.89 13.63
C GLN A 83 -7.86 11.34 13.98
N GLY A 84 -7.43 12.31 13.18
CA GLY A 84 -7.80 13.72 13.35
C GLY A 84 -9.29 13.99 13.13
N ILE A 85 -9.95 13.25 12.25
CA ILE A 85 -11.41 13.33 12.05
C ILE A 85 -12.15 12.63 13.19
N GLU A 86 -11.69 11.45 13.61
CA GLU A 86 -12.29 10.71 14.73
C GLU A 86 -12.28 11.53 16.01
N LYS A 87 -11.18 12.23 16.29
CA LYS A 87 -11.11 13.17 17.41
C LYS A 87 -12.15 14.29 17.29
N ARG A 88 -12.27 14.92 16.12
CA ARG A 88 -13.30 15.96 15.87
C ARG A 88 -14.72 15.44 16.06
N MET A 89 -15.01 14.22 15.60
CA MET A 89 -16.31 13.58 15.81
C MET A 89 -16.60 13.31 17.29
N GLN A 90 -15.59 12.91 18.07
CA GLN A 90 -15.74 12.74 19.52
C GLN A 90 -16.00 14.07 20.23
N ASP A 91 -15.32 15.14 19.84
CA ASP A 91 -15.50 16.47 20.42
C ASP A 91 -16.89 17.05 20.09
N LEU A 92 -17.40 16.83 18.87
CA LEU A 92 -18.76 17.18 18.46
C LEU A 92 -19.85 16.39 19.19
N LYS A 93 -19.56 15.17 19.66
CA LYS A 93 -20.51 14.36 20.45
C LYS A 93 -20.55 14.77 21.92
N LYS A 94 -19.52 15.43 22.43
CA LYS A 94 -19.43 15.92 23.80
C LYS A 94 -19.95 17.36 23.97
N SER A 95 -20.09 18.09 22.87
CA SER A 95 -20.63 19.45 22.82
C SER A 95 -22.14 19.42 22.68
#